data_AF-A0A920R7E4-F1
#
_entry.id   AF-A0A920R7E4-F1
#
_cell.length_a   1.000
_cell.length_b   1.000
_cell.length_c   1.000
_cell.angle_alpha   90.00
_cell.angle_beta   90.00
_cell.angle_gamma   90.00
#
_symmetry.space_group_name_H-M   'P 1'
#
loop_
_entity.id
_entity.type
_entity.pdbx_description
1 polymer ?
#
loop_
_entity_poly.entity_id
_entity_poly.type
_entity_poly.pdbx_seq_one_letter_code
_entity_poly.pdbx_strand_id
1 'polypeptide(L)'
;MLTYQCAPFPPVLNKTGLLAQMPGSSNELKHYGIKLLSLHSANTTKALPAIQGLVVMFEAETGIPVAILEAAQITAIRTAAASGLATQLLSREDAKTWGIFGNGVQAVSHIEAIKAVRPIEKVVVWGRNAEKTEGLQKSNKSQLIAKLLPQATQLKQPNVIFVCTVTASKESILNGSWVKPGATLILLVHFPFNSREADSELVPNR
;
A
#
# COMPACT_ATOMS: atom_id res chain seq x y z
N MET A 1 -15.94 17.08 12.42
CA MET A 1 -16.39 16.27 11.27
C MET A 1 -15.52 16.67 10.08
N LEU A 2 -14.56 15.81 9.69
CA LEU A 2 -13.63 16.10 8.59
C LEU A 2 -14.40 16.02 7.27
N THR A 3 -14.77 17.17 6.70
CA THR A 3 -15.32 17.24 5.34
C THR A 3 -14.17 17.15 4.34
N TYR A 4 -13.81 15.94 3.93
CA TYR A 4 -12.94 15.71 2.78
C TYR A 4 -13.78 15.83 1.50
N GLN A 5 -13.61 16.92 0.75
CA GLN A 5 -14.05 16.96 -0.65
C GLN A 5 -12.93 16.43 -1.53
N CYS A 6 -13.08 15.19 -2.01
CA CYS A 6 -12.24 14.62 -3.06
C CYS A 6 -13.15 14.43 -4.27
N ALA A 7 -13.10 15.34 -5.24
CA ALA A 7 -13.79 15.12 -6.51
C ALA A 7 -13.00 14.08 -7.33
N PRO A 8 -13.65 13.17 -8.08
CA PRO A 8 -12.94 12.22 -8.93
C PRO A 8 -12.31 12.97 -10.11
N PHE A 9 -10.98 13.02 -10.16
CA PHE A 9 -10.26 13.53 -11.32
C PHE A 9 -9.74 12.34 -12.14
N PRO A 10 -10.15 12.21 -13.41
CA PRO A 10 -9.60 11.17 -14.26
C PRO A 10 -8.09 11.40 -14.43
N PRO A 11 -7.26 10.35 -14.33
CA PRO A 11 -5.83 10.50 -14.58
C PRO A 11 -5.58 10.81 -16.06
N VAL A 12 -4.53 11.59 -16.33
CA VAL A 12 -4.01 11.78 -17.68
C VAL A 12 -3.17 10.55 -18.02
N LEU A 13 -3.59 9.82 -19.05
CA LEU A 13 -2.93 8.59 -19.46
C LEU A 13 -1.92 8.84 -20.58
N ASN A 14 -0.82 8.08 -20.57
CA ASN A 14 0.03 7.90 -21.74
C ASN A 14 0.22 6.39 -22.00
N LYS A 15 1.07 6.01 -22.97
CA LYS A 15 1.28 4.59 -23.34
C LYS A 15 1.85 3.73 -22.21
N THR A 16 2.59 4.31 -21.26
CA THR A 16 3.44 3.58 -20.30
C THR A 16 3.16 3.91 -18.83
N GLY A 17 2.26 4.84 -18.56
CA GLY A 17 1.96 5.33 -17.23
C GLY A 17 0.82 6.33 -17.21
N LEU A 18 0.68 6.98 -16.06
CA LEU A 18 -0.38 7.95 -15.80
C LEU A 18 0.11 9.10 -14.95
N LEU A 19 -0.59 10.22 -15.05
CA LEU A 19 -0.53 11.35 -14.12
C LEU A 19 -1.89 11.49 -13.42
N ALA A 20 -1.91 11.22 -12.11
CA ALA A 20 -3.10 11.41 -11.29
C ALA A 20 -3.05 12.77 -10.57
N GLN A 21 -4.24 13.38 -10.46
CA GLN A 21 -4.46 14.62 -9.74
C GLN A 21 -5.38 14.31 -8.56
N MET A 22 -4.94 14.61 -7.35
CA MET A 22 -5.67 14.29 -6.14
C MET A 22 -5.74 15.52 -5.25
N PRO A 23 -6.62 16.49 -5.55
CA PRO A 23 -6.85 17.63 -4.68
C PRO A 23 -7.67 17.22 -3.47
N GLY A 24 -7.50 17.96 -2.38
CA GLY A 24 -8.27 17.81 -1.17
C GLY A 24 -8.14 19.03 -0.28
N SER A 25 -9.08 19.17 0.65
CA SER A 25 -9.10 20.24 1.64
C SER A 25 -9.34 19.67 3.03
N SER A 26 -8.88 20.41 4.04
CA SER A 26 -9.19 20.17 5.44
C SER A 26 -9.55 21.47 6.12
N ASN A 27 -10.80 21.57 6.57
CA ASN A 27 -11.28 22.72 7.35
C ASN A 27 -10.61 22.79 8.72
N GLU A 28 -10.29 21.65 9.32
CA GLU A 28 -9.60 21.58 10.60
C GLU A 28 -8.17 22.13 10.49
N LEU A 29 -7.45 21.74 9.44
CA LEU A 29 -6.10 22.24 9.19
C LEU A 29 -6.12 23.64 8.57
N LYS A 30 -7.24 24.12 8.02
CA LYS A 30 -7.35 25.36 7.22
C LYS A 30 -6.42 25.39 6.00
N HIS A 31 -6.30 24.27 5.32
CA HIS A 31 -5.49 24.16 4.12
C HIS A 31 -6.25 23.42 3.02
N TYR A 32 -5.97 23.77 1.78
CA TYR A 32 -6.21 22.89 0.64
C TYR A 32 -4.91 22.60 -0.09
N GLY A 33 -4.90 21.51 -0.84
CA GLY A 33 -3.72 21.09 -1.56
C GLY A 33 -4.05 20.13 -2.66
N ILE A 34 -3.02 19.76 -3.40
CA ILE A 34 -3.10 18.80 -4.48
C ILE A 34 -1.87 17.92 -4.48
N LYS A 35 -2.09 16.61 -4.59
CA LYS A 35 -1.03 15.68 -4.97
C LYS A 35 -1.08 15.43 -6.48
N LEU A 36 0.01 15.76 -7.14
CA LEU A 36 0.28 15.41 -8.54
C LEU A 36 1.19 14.19 -8.55
N LEU A 37 0.71 13.07 -9.08
CA LEU A 37 1.38 11.78 -9.00
C LEU A 37 1.59 11.19 -10.39
N SER A 38 2.84 11.06 -10.81
CA SER A 38 3.24 10.29 -11.98
C SER A 38 3.53 8.84 -11.57
N LEU A 39 2.88 7.90 -12.24
CA LEU A 39 3.02 6.47 -11.97
C LEU A 39 3.41 5.75 -13.26
N HIS A 40 4.62 5.18 -13.27
CA HIS A 40 5.20 4.42 -14.37
C HIS A 40 5.80 3.12 -13.82
N SER A 41 5.02 2.05 -13.79
CA SER A 41 5.45 0.76 -13.20
C SER A 41 6.71 0.18 -13.86
N ALA A 42 6.91 0.47 -15.16
CA ALA A 42 8.10 0.06 -15.92
C ALA A 42 9.40 0.75 -15.44
N ASN A 43 9.34 1.86 -14.70
CA ASN A 43 10.55 2.53 -14.18
C ASN A 43 11.40 1.62 -13.29
N THR A 44 10.77 0.64 -12.64
CA THR A 44 11.48 -0.33 -11.81
C THR A 44 12.49 -1.18 -12.60
N THR A 45 12.34 -1.36 -13.91
CA THR A 45 13.33 -2.05 -14.77
C THR A 45 14.53 -1.16 -15.10
N LYS A 46 14.39 0.15 -14.91
CA LYS A 46 15.41 1.18 -15.13
C LYS A 46 16.05 1.67 -13.81
N ALA A 47 15.83 0.95 -12.71
CA ALA A 47 16.23 1.36 -11.36
C ALA A 47 15.69 2.75 -10.91
N LEU A 48 14.55 3.19 -11.48
CA LEU A 48 13.88 4.43 -11.10
C LEU A 48 12.63 4.14 -10.25
N PRO A 49 12.22 5.08 -9.37
CA PRO A 49 10.95 4.97 -8.65
C PRO A 49 9.76 4.87 -9.62
N ALA A 50 8.86 3.94 -9.32
CA ALA A 50 7.61 3.78 -10.07
C ALA A 50 6.66 4.96 -9.85
N ILE A 51 6.69 5.55 -8.65
CA ILE A 51 5.91 6.70 -8.26
C ILE A 51 6.85 7.90 -8.11
N GLN A 52 6.45 9.01 -8.71
CA GLN A 52 7.11 10.31 -8.57
C GLN A 52 6.02 11.37 -8.47
N GLY A 53 6.28 12.49 -7.81
CA GLY A 53 5.27 13.54 -7.77
C GLY A 53 5.55 14.64 -6.77
N LEU A 54 4.59 15.55 -6.69
CA LEU A 54 4.62 16.68 -5.78
C LEU A 54 3.31 16.76 -5.00
N VAL A 55 3.40 17.16 -3.74
CA VAL A 55 2.28 17.67 -2.95
C VAL A 55 2.46 19.17 -2.84
N VAL A 56 1.48 19.92 -3.32
CA VAL A 56 1.43 21.38 -3.22
C VAL A 56 0.34 21.75 -2.24
N MET A 57 0.67 22.60 -1.26
CA MET A 57 -0.24 23.02 -0.19
C MET A 57 -0.42 24.53 -0.23
N PHE A 58 -1.63 24.97 0.09
CA PHE A 58 -2.05 26.36 0.18
C PHE A 58 -2.79 26.59 1.49
N GLU A 59 -2.59 27.75 2.08
CA GLU A 59 -3.42 28.23 3.19
C GLU A 59 -4.81 28.61 2.64
N ALA A 60 -5.88 28.19 3.30
CA ALA A 60 -7.22 28.21 2.71
C ALA A 60 -7.89 29.61 2.68
N GLU A 61 -7.51 30.51 3.58
CA GLU A 61 -8.10 31.85 3.71
C GLU A 61 -7.59 32.81 2.62
N THR A 62 -6.28 32.80 2.36
CA THR A 62 -5.62 33.72 1.42
C THR A 62 -5.23 33.06 0.11
N GLY A 63 -5.17 31.73 0.07
CA GLY A 63 -4.74 30.95 -1.09
C GLY A 63 -3.24 31.05 -1.39
N ILE A 64 -2.44 31.56 -0.45
CA ILE A 64 -0.99 31.63 -0.59
C ILE A 64 -0.40 30.20 -0.52
N PRO A 65 0.50 29.82 -1.46
CA PRO A 65 1.20 28.54 -1.39
C PRO A 65 2.14 28.51 -0.19
N VAL A 66 2.04 27.45 0.62
CA VAL A 66 2.84 27.30 1.86
C VAL A 66 3.90 26.21 1.77
N ALA A 67 3.73 25.23 0.87
CA ALA A 67 4.70 24.15 0.70
C ALA A 67 4.62 23.48 -0.67
N ILE A 68 5.78 23.00 -1.13
CA ILE A 68 5.92 22.03 -2.21
C ILE A 68 6.81 20.89 -1.68
N LEU A 69 6.28 19.68 -1.67
CA LEU A 69 6.92 18.51 -1.08
C LEU A 69 7.00 17.36 -2.09
N GLU A 70 8.05 16.55 -2.03
CA GLU A 70 8.14 15.31 -2.81
C GLU A 70 7.06 14.31 -2.36
N ALA A 71 6.33 13.73 -3.31
CA ALA A 71 5.13 12.96 -3.01
C ALA A 71 5.34 11.47 -2.77
N ALA A 72 6.46 10.87 -3.20
CA ALA A 72 6.67 9.43 -3.11
C ALA A 72 6.74 8.96 -1.65
N GLN A 73 7.53 9.63 -0.80
CA GLN A 73 7.63 9.27 0.62
C GLN A 73 6.33 9.54 1.38
N ILE A 74 5.69 10.69 1.15
CA ILE A 74 4.38 11.01 1.74
C ILE A 74 3.35 9.95 1.34
N THR A 75 3.36 9.51 0.09
CA THR A 75 2.48 8.45 -0.40
C THR A 75 2.78 7.11 0.27
N ALA A 76 4.04 6.75 0.51
CA ALA A 76 4.40 5.53 1.23
C ALA A 76 3.88 5.55 2.68
N ILE A 77 4.19 6.62 3.41
CA ILE A 77 3.80 6.77 4.82
C ILE A 77 2.29 6.79 4.98
N ARG A 78 1.57 7.66 4.25
CA ARG A 78 0.12 7.82 4.43
C ARG A 78 -0.66 6.57 4.01
N THR A 79 -0.18 5.84 3.01
CA THR A 79 -0.84 4.61 2.54
C THR A 79 -0.66 3.51 3.59
N ALA A 80 0.55 3.36 4.11
CA ALA A 80 0.83 2.43 5.19
C ALA A 80 0.07 2.78 6.48
N ALA A 81 -0.04 4.07 6.83
CA ALA A 81 -0.78 4.52 8.00
C ALA A 81 -2.27 4.19 7.91
N ALA A 82 -2.89 4.36 6.73
CA ALA A 82 -4.27 3.96 6.49
C ALA A 82 -4.45 2.45 6.67
N SER A 83 -3.53 1.63 6.14
CA SER A 83 -3.49 0.18 6.37
C SER A 83 -3.27 -0.17 7.84
N GLY A 84 -2.43 0.58 8.56
CA GLY A 84 -2.21 0.42 10.00
C GLY A 84 -3.50 0.63 10.78
N LEU A 85 -4.22 1.73 10.51
CA LEU A 85 -5.52 1.99 11.13
C LEU A 85 -6.56 0.90 10.78
N ALA A 86 -6.63 0.50 9.50
CA ALA A 86 -7.51 -0.61 9.10
C ALA A 86 -7.16 -1.91 9.84
N THR A 87 -5.87 -2.21 10.02
CA THR A 87 -5.43 -3.35 10.83
C THR A 87 -5.90 -3.20 12.27
N GLN A 88 -5.68 -2.04 12.87
CA GLN A 88 -6.04 -1.77 14.26
C GLN A 88 -7.54 -1.97 14.53
N LEU A 89 -8.38 -1.61 13.57
CA LEU A 89 -9.84 -1.67 13.71
C LEU A 89 -10.43 -3.02 13.29
N LEU A 90 -9.86 -3.68 12.28
CA LEU A 90 -10.49 -4.84 11.63
C LEU A 90 -9.78 -6.16 11.91
N SER A 91 -8.54 -6.14 12.40
CA SER A 91 -7.82 -7.36 12.74
C SER A 91 -8.07 -7.79 14.17
N ARG A 92 -8.05 -9.10 14.37
CA ARG A 92 -7.97 -9.67 15.72
C ARG A 92 -6.75 -9.13 16.46
N GLU A 93 -6.91 -8.90 17.75
CA GLU A 93 -5.85 -8.39 18.63
C GLU A 93 -4.71 -9.40 18.80
N ASP A 94 -5.03 -10.69 18.71
CA ASP A 94 -4.09 -11.82 18.80
C ASP A 94 -3.43 -12.20 17.44
N ALA A 95 -3.63 -11.40 16.39
CA ALA A 95 -3.06 -11.66 15.07
C ALA A 95 -1.56 -11.33 15.03
N LYS A 96 -0.71 -12.37 15.07
CA LYS A 96 0.77 -12.22 15.13
C LYS A 96 1.53 -12.61 13.86
N THR A 97 0.83 -13.17 12.87
CA THR A 97 1.43 -13.60 11.59
C THR A 97 0.86 -12.82 10.43
N TRP A 98 1.72 -12.22 9.62
CA TRP A 98 1.28 -11.41 8.48
C TRP A 98 1.84 -11.90 7.17
N GLY A 99 1.07 -11.73 6.11
CA GLY A 99 1.47 -11.95 4.73
C GLY A 99 1.57 -10.64 3.97
N ILE A 100 2.74 -10.31 3.44
CA ILE A 100 2.95 -9.14 2.59
C ILE A 100 3.19 -9.61 1.16
N PHE A 101 2.38 -9.13 0.23
CA PHE A 101 2.51 -9.45 -1.19
C PHE A 101 3.17 -8.31 -1.93
N GLY A 102 4.47 -8.49 -2.18
CA GLY A 102 5.41 -7.58 -2.81
C GLY A 102 6.57 -7.21 -1.88
N ASN A 103 7.64 -6.69 -2.48
CA ASN A 103 8.89 -6.40 -1.78
C ASN A 103 9.46 -5.01 -2.14
N GLY A 104 8.58 -4.06 -2.48
CA GLY A 104 8.94 -2.68 -2.83
C GLY A 104 8.87 -1.70 -1.64
N VAL A 105 8.97 -0.40 -1.94
CA VAL A 105 8.94 0.70 -0.95
C VAL A 105 7.74 0.61 0.00
N GLN A 106 6.55 0.30 -0.53
CA GLN A 106 5.35 0.18 0.29
C GLN A 106 5.46 -0.96 1.32
N ALA A 107 6.17 -2.06 1.01
CA ALA A 107 6.34 -3.17 1.96
C ALA A 107 7.01 -2.69 3.25
N VAL A 108 8.04 -1.85 3.12
CA VAL A 108 8.80 -1.28 4.23
C VAL A 108 7.89 -0.46 5.14
N SER A 109 7.22 0.55 4.58
CA SER A 109 6.34 1.43 5.37
C SER A 109 5.17 0.68 6.00
N HIS A 110 4.63 -0.35 5.34
CA HIS A 110 3.55 -1.18 5.91
C HIS A 110 4.02 -2.02 7.09
N ILE A 111 5.23 -2.57 7.03
CA ILE A 111 5.80 -3.27 8.18
C ILE A 111 5.88 -2.31 9.38
N GLU A 112 6.37 -1.09 9.19
CA GLU A 112 6.47 -0.09 10.25
C GLU A 112 5.10 0.32 10.81
N ALA A 113 4.16 0.69 9.93
CA ALA A 113 2.85 1.18 10.33
C ALA A 113 2.06 0.14 11.12
N ILE A 114 2.11 -1.12 10.68
CA ILE A 114 1.33 -2.15 11.35
C ILE A 114 2.05 -2.61 12.64
N LYS A 115 3.41 -2.60 12.70
CA LYS A 115 4.16 -2.86 13.94
C LYS A 115 3.74 -1.93 15.07
N ALA A 116 3.33 -0.71 14.72
CA ALA A 116 2.87 0.28 15.68
C ALA A 116 1.52 -0.06 16.32
N VAL A 117 0.72 -0.96 15.74
CA VAL A 117 -0.66 -1.24 16.18
C VAL A 117 -0.94 -2.70 16.54
N ARG A 118 -0.02 -3.62 16.22
CA ARG A 118 -0.17 -5.06 16.48
C ARG A 118 1.18 -5.74 16.78
N PRO A 119 1.20 -6.74 17.67
CA PRO A 119 2.40 -7.55 17.89
C PRO A 119 2.72 -8.38 16.64
N ILE A 120 4.00 -8.51 16.32
CA ILE A 120 4.48 -9.35 15.20
C ILE A 120 5.42 -10.41 15.72
N GLU A 121 5.12 -11.66 15.38
CA GLU A 121 6.07 -12.77 15.53
C GLU A 121 6.58 -13.29 14.17
N LYS A 122 5.77 -13.17 13.12
CA LYS A 122 6.09 -13.70 11.79
C LYS A 122 5.57 -12.81 10.68
N VAL A 123 6.42 -12.48 9.71
CA VAL A 123 6.03 -11.78 8.47
C VAL A 123 6.50 -12.59 7.30
N VAL A 124 5.58 -13.12 6.50
CA VAL A 124 5.90 -13.81 5.25
C VAL A 124 5.82 -12.81 4.11
N VAL A 125 6.90 -12.69 3.34
CA VAL A 125 6.95 -11.79 2.18
C VAL A 125 6.94 -12.61 0.92
N TRP A 126 5.92 -12.41 0.08
CA TRP A 126 5.88 -12.95 -1.27
C TRP A 126 6.43 -11.91 -2.25
N GLY A 127 7.41 -12.27 -3.07
CA GLY A 127 7.99 -11.38 -4.05
C GLY A 127 8.61 -12.16 -5.21
N ARG A 128 8.64 -11.57 -6.41
CA ARG A 128 9.22 -12.21 -7.60
C ARG A 128 10.75 -12.11 -7.66
N ASN A 129 11.31 -11.13 -6.96
CA ASN A 129 12.75 -10.89 -6.93
C ASN A 129 13.29 -11.29 -5.55
N ALA A 130 14.14 -12.31 -5.52
CA ALA A 130 14.71 -12.85 -4.29
C ALA A 130 15.60 -11.82 -3.58
N GLU A 131 16.49 -11.14 -4.30
CA GLU A 131 17.42 -10.15 -3.75
C GLU A 131 16.71 -9.00 -3.03
N LYS A 132 15.63 -8.46 -3.59
CA LYS A 132 14.82 -7.41 -2.94
C LYS A 132 14.17 -7.91 -1.65
N THR A 133 13.75 -9.17 -1.65
CA THR A 133 13.14 -9.80 -0.46
C THR A 133 14.17 -10.01 0.64
N GLU A 134 15.37 -10.47 0.28
CA GLU A 134 16.50 -10.58 1.21
C GLU A 134 16.95 -9.21 1.75
N GLY A 135 16.97 -8.19 0.89
CA GLY A 135 17.24 -6.81 1.30
C GLY A 135 16.24 -6.31 2.35
N LEU A 136 14.95 -6.57 2.14
CA LEU A 136 13.88 -6.23 3.08
C LEU A 136 14.02 -6.99 4.41
N GLN A 137 14.42 -8.26 4.37
CA GLN A 137 14.69 -9.06 5.56
C GLN A 137 15.88 -8.49 6.35
N LYS A 138 16.98 -8.14 5.65
CA LYS A 138 18.19 -7.58 6.27
C LYS A 138 17.98 -6.20 6.88
N SER A 139 17.12 -5.36 6.29
CA SER A 139 16.84 -4.02 6.81
C SER A 139 15.96 -4.03 8.08
N ASN A 140 15.23 -5.11 8.33
CA ASN A 140 14.27 -5.24 9.42
C ASN A 140 14.79 -6.06 10.63
N LYS A 141 16.10 -6.01 10.91
CA LYS A 141 16.79 -6.81 11.93
C LYS A 141 15.99 -6.91 13.24
N SER A 142 15.76 -8.15 13.70
CA SER A 142 15.27 -8.65 15.00
C SER A 142 13.85 -9.22 15.11
N GLN A 143 12.89 -8.96 14.20
CA GLN A 143 11.51 -9.47 14.35
C GLN A 143 10.83 -10.00 13.08
N LEU A 144 11.53 -10.01 11.94
CA LEU A 144 10.98 -10.57 10.70
C LEU A 144 11.54 -11.96 10.41
N ILE A 145 10.70 -12.99 10.60
CA ILE A 145 10.87 -14.29 9.94
C ILE A 145 10.33 -14.18 8.51
N ALA A 146 11.00 -13.36 7.69
CA ALA A 146 10.71 -13.26 6.27
C ALA A 146 11.24 -14.50 5.56
N LYS A 147 10.32 -15.35 5.08
CA LYS A 147 10.65 -16.43 4.15
C LYS A 147 10.13 -16.04 2.78
N LEU A 148 11.05 -15.96 1.82
CA LEU A 148 10.68 -15.97 0.41
C LEU A 148 10.12 -17.35 0.11
N LEU A 149 8.86 -17.40 -0.33
CA LEU A 149 8.25 -18.66 -0.73
C LEU A 149 7.83 -18.58 -2.18
N PRO A 150 8.10 -19.64 -2.97
CA PRO A 150 7.55 -19.76 -4.33
C PRO A 150 6.02 -19.67 -4.35
N GLN A 151 5.38 -20.07 -3.25
CA GLN A 151 3.94 -20.04 -3.04
C GLN A 151 3.60 -19.54 -1.64
N ALA A 152 2.58 -18.70 -1.49
CA ALA A 152 2.18 -18.15 -0.19
C ALA A 152 1.37 -19.14 0.67
N THR A 153 1.42 -20.45 0.37
CA THR A 153 0.67 -21.52 1.07
C THR A 153 1.02 -21.64 2.56
N GLN A 154 2.20 -21.19 2.98
CA GLN A 154 2.57 -21.14 4.42
C GLN A 154 1.80 -20.08 5.22
N LEU A 155 0.98 -19.25 4.57
CA LEU A 155 0.02 -18.34 5.21
C LEU A 155 -1.34 -18.98 5.45
N LYS A 156 -1.53 -20.27 5.08
CA LYS A 156 -2.78 -21.01 5.27
C LYS A 156 -2.98 -21.44 6.73
N GLN A 157 -3.12 -20.47 7.61
CA GLN A 157 -3.35 -20.62 9.05
C GLN A 157 -4.35 -19.54 9.52
N PRO A 158 -5.08 -19.76 10.63
CA PRO A 158 -6.01 -18.75 11.15
C PRO A 158 -5.29 -17.49 11.64
N ASN A 159 -6.04 -16.40 11.79
CA ASN A 159 -5.60 -15.13 12.40
C ASN A 159 -4.40 -14.48 11.71
N VAL A 160 -4.37 -14.56 10.37
CA VAL A 160 -3.34 -13.92 9.54
C VAL A 160 -3.84 -12.58 9.03
N ILE A 161 -2.98 -11.56 9.10
CA ILE A 161 -3.22 -10.29 8.41
C ILE A 161 -2.56 -10.37 7.04
N PHE A 162 -3.37 -10.35 5.98
CA PHE A 162 -2.93 -10.28 4.61
C PHE A 162 -2.90 -8.82 4.17
N VAL A 163 -1.70 -8.28 4.02
CA VAL A 163 -1.46 -7.02 3.32
C VAL A 163 -1.10 -7.39 1.90
N CYS A 164 -2.11 -7.46 1.05
CA CYS A 164 -1.84 -7.54 -0.37
C CYS A 164 -1.33 -6.16 -0.84
N THR A 165 -0.93 -5.98 -2.10
CA THR A 165 -0.87 -4.64 -2.76
C THR A 165 0.44 -3.85 -2.74
N VAL A 166 1.59 -4.50 -2.58
CA VAL A 166 2.88 -3.86 -2.92
C VAL A 166 3.49 -4.46 -4.19
N THR A 167 2.62 -4.85 -5.13
CA THR A 167 2.98 -5.38 -6.45
C THR A 167 2.34 -4.57 -7.59
N ALA A 168 2.99 -4.54 -8.74
CA ALA A 168 2.41 -4.03 -9.99
C ALA A 168 1.74 -5.16 -10.81
N SER A 169 1.22 -6.21 -10.15
CA SER A 169 0.53 -7.32 -10.83
C SER A 169 -0.79 -6.84 -11.41
N LYS A 170 -1.12 -7.31 -12.61
CA LYS A 170 -2.46 -7.15 -13.21
C LYS A 170 -3.39 -8.31 -12.85
N GLU A 171 -2.82 -9.46 -12.51
CA GLU A 171 -3.54 -10.67 -12.13
C GLU A 171 -3.62 -10.84 -10.62
N SER A 172 -4.63 -11.57 -10.17
CA SER A 172 -4.83 -11.92 -8.76
C SER A 172 -3.65 -12.71 -8.23
N ILE A 173 -3.08 -12.23 -7.13
CA ILE A 173 -1.90 -12.84 -6.49
C ILE A 173 -2.26 -13.53 -5.18
N LEU A 174 -3.36 -13.14 -4.54
CA LEU A 174 -3.88 -13.76 -3.33
C LEU A 174 -4.96 -14.77 -3.72
N ASN A 175 -4.66 -16.05 -3.50
CA ASN A 175 -5.60 -17.13 -3.73
C ASN A 175 -6.50 -17.33 -2.50
N GLY A 176 -7.82 -17.41 -2.70
CA GLY A 176 -8.82 -17.58 -1.66
C GLY A 176 -8.62 -18.83 -0.80
N SER A 177 -8.10 -19.91 -1.38
CA SER A 177 -7.83 -21.16 -0.65
C SER A 177 -6.74 -21.05 0.42
N TRP A 178 -5.95 -19.96 0.40
CA TRP A 178 -4.95 -19.65 1.41
C TRP A 178 -5.53 -18.91 2.61
N VAL A 179 -6.68 -18.26 2.44
CA VAL A 179 -7.31 -17.46 3.48
C VAL A 179 -8.14 -18.38 4.39
N LYS A 180 -7.92 -18.26 5.70
CA LYS A 180 -8.67 -18.98 6.72
C LYS A 180 -9.59 -18.04 7.49
N PRO A 181 -10.68 -18.55 8.10
CA PRO A 181 -11.53 -17.75 8.98
C PRO A 181 -10.72 -16.99 10.04
N GLY A 182 -11.13 -15.75 10.32
CA GLY A 182 -10.42 -14.86 11.24
C GLY A 182 -9.23 -14.10 10.63
N ALA A 183 -8.92 -14.33 9.36
CA ALA A 183 -7.95 -13.51 8.63
C ALA A 183 -8.52 -12.13 8.28
N THR A 184 -7.64 -11.14 8.23
CA THR A 184 -7.97 -9.77 7.80
C THR A 184 -7.27 -9.47 6.49
N LEU A 185 -7.97 -8.86 5.56
CA LEU A 185 -7.44 -8.52 4.24
C LEU A 185 -7.40 -7.01 4.07
N ILE A 186 -6.23 -6.51 3.68
CA ILE A 186 -6.01 -5.11 3.34
C ILE A 186 -5.61 -5.05 1.87
N LEU A 187 -6.54 -4.56 1.05
CA LEU A 187 -6.43 -4.44 -0.39
C LEU A 187 -6.43 -2.94 -0.75
N LEU A 188 -5.27 -2.38 -1.09
CA LEU A 188 -5.07 -0.99 -1.51
C LEU A 188 -5.36 -0.72 -2.99
N VAL A 189 -5.53 -1.74 -3.84
CA VAL A 189 -5.85 -1.73 -5.29
C VAL A 189 -5.10 -0.70 -6.13
N HIS A 190 -4.39 -1.19 -7.15
CA HIS A 190 -3.68 -0.35 -8.10
C HIS A 190 -4.52 -0.01 -9.35
N PHE A 191 -4.29 1.18 -9.93
CA PHE A 191 -4.77 1.53 -11.26
C PHE A 191 -3.89 0.83 -12.32
N PRO A 192 -4.42 0.26 -13.42
CA PRO A 192 -5.73 0.48 -14.06
C PRO A 192 -6.90 -0.29 -13.45
N PHE A 193 -8.12 0.20 -13.75
CA PHE A 193 -9.42 -0.32 -13.30
C PHE A 193 -9.68 -1.82 -13.58
N ASN A 194 -8.82 -2.48 -14.37
CA ASN A 194 -8.89 -3.91 -14.66
C ASN A 194 -7.86 -4.75 -13.89
N SER A 195 -7.18 -4.17 -12.89
CA SER A 195 -6.29 -4.93 -12.02
C SER A 195 -7.05 -5.52 -10.83
N ARG A 196 -6.54 -6.64 -10.32
CA ARG A 196 -7.07 -7.35 -9.15
C ARG A 196 -5.95 -7.94 -8.34
N GLU A 197 -6.18 -8.05 -7.04
CA GLU A 197 -5.17 -8.54 -6.09
C GLU A 197 -5.59 -9.85 -5.42
N ALA A 198 -6.89 -10.03 -5.23
CA ALA A 198 -7.52 -11.27 -4.78
C ALA A 198 -8.27 -11.93 -5.95
N ASP A 199 -8.41 -13.25 -5.89
CA ASP A 199 -9.28 -13.98 -6.81
C ASP A 199 -10.77 -13.76 -6.51
N SER A 200 -11.62 -14.14 -7.46
CA SER A 200 -13.07 -13.96 -7.35
C SER A 200 -13.74 -14.91 -6.35
N GLU A 201 -13.06 -15.98 -5.91
CA GLU A 201 -13.56 -16.82 -4.83
C GLU A 201 -13.51 -16.05 -3.50
N LEU A 202 -12.44 -15.29 -3.29
CA LEU A 202 -12.21 -14.52 -2.07
C LEU A 202 -12.94 -13.17 -2.07
N VAL A 203 -12.93 -12.47 -3.21
CA VAL A 203 -13.64 -11.20 -3.41
C VAL A 203 -14.50 -11.33 -4.66
N PRO A 204 -15.78 -11.74 -4.52
CA PRO A 204 -16.68 -11.91 -5.65
C PRO A 204 -16.83 -10.62 -6.45
N ASN A 205 -16.94 -10.73 -7.77
CA ASN A 205 -17.27 -9.60 -8.62
C ASN A 205 -18.68 -9.13 -8.24
N ARG A 206 -18.79 -7.91 -7.71
CA ARG A 206 -20.08 -7.23 -7.51
C ARG A 206 -20.50 -6.50 -8.77
#